data_AF-A0A358MGE0-F1
#
_entry.id   AF-A0A358MGE0-F1
#
_cell.length_a   1.000
_cell.length_b   1.000
_cell.length_c   1.000
_cell.angle_alpha   90.00
_cell.angle_beta   90.00
_cell.angle_gamma   90.00
#
_symmetry.space_group_name_H-M   'P 1'
#
loop_
_entity.id
_entity.type
_entity.pdbx_description
1 polymer ?
#
loop_
_entity_poly.entity_id
_entity_poly.type
_entity_poly.pdbx_seq_one_letter_code
_entity_poly.pdbx_strand_id
1 'polypeptide(L)' 'MYDVAIIWDWISFAVRWLHVITAMAWIGSSFYFIALDLGLNRNIEGSADGEEWQVHGGGFYHIQKYLVAPEAMPE' A
#
# COMPACT_ATOMS: atom_id res chain seq x y z
N MET A 1 40.37 0.83 -16.47
CA MET A 1 39.18 0.48 -17.28
C MET A 1 38.32 -0.59 -16.61
N TYR A 2 38.91 -1.59 -15.95
CA TYR A 2 38.17 -2.61 -15.19
C TYR A 2 37.33 -2.04 -14.04
N ASP A 3 37.81 -1.05 -13.29
CA ASP A 3 37.06 -0.47 -12.17
C ASP A 3 35.75 0.18 -12.61
N VAL A 4 35.78 0.87 -13.75
CA VAL A 4 34.58 1.50 -14.35
C VAL A 4 33.57 0.44 -14.78
N ALA A 5 34.03 -0.67 -15.37
CA ALA A 5 33.15 -1.78 -15.76
C ALA A 5 32.49 -2.43 -14.53
N ILE A 6 33.26 -2.68 -13.47
CA ILE A 6 32.75 -3.27 -12.22
C ILE A 6 31.71 -2.35 -11.56
N ILE A 7 31.99 -1.06 -11.45
CA ILE A 7 31.03 -0.08 -10.90
C ILE A 7 29.75 -0.04 -11.74
N TRP A 8 29.88 -0.06 -13.07
CA TRP A 8 28.73 -0.05 -13.97
C TRP A 8 27.83 -1.28 -13.81
N ASP A 9 28.41 -2.46 -13.64
CA ASP A 9 27.67 -3.70 -13.41
C ASP A 9 26.90 -3.65 -12.08
N TRP A 10 27.52 -3.13 -11.02
CA TRP A 10 26.84 -2.94 -9.73
C TRP A 10 25.70 -1.91 -9.80
N ILE A 11 25.88 -0.81 -10.52
CA ILE A 11 24.80 0.17 -10.74
C ILE A 11 23.66 -0.45 -11.53
N SER A 12 23.96 -1.15 -12.62
CA SER A 12 22.96 -1.86 -13.43
C SER A 12 22.17 -2.87 -12.59
N PHE A 13 22.87 -3.63 -11.75
CA PHE A 13 22.27 -4.55 -10.79
C PHE A 13 21.36 -3.81 -9.80
N ALA A 14 21.84 -2.73 -9.17
CA ALA A 14 21.07 -1.96 -8.20
C ALA A 14 19.79 -1.36 -8.80
N VAL A 15 19.87 -0.78 -10.00
CA VAL A 15 18.72 -0.19 -10.69
C VAL A 15 17.69 -1.25 -11.07
N ARG A 16 18.13 -2.41 -11.55
CA ARG A 16 17.21 -3.53 -11.87
C ARG A 16 16.48 -4.03 -10.62
N TRP A 17 17.19 -4.19 -9.51
CA TRP A 17 16.57 -4.63 -8.25
C TRP A 17 15.65 -3.58 -7.65
N LEU A 18 16.06 -2.30 -7.67
CA LEU A 18 15.20 -1.19 -7.28
C LEU A 18 13.89 -1.23 -8.07
N HIS A 19 13.97 -1.38 -9.39
CA HIS A 19 12.79 -1.46 -10.25
C HIS A 19 11.87 -2.63 -9.87
N VAL A 20 12.41 -3.83 -9.68
CA VAL A 20 11.62 -5.01 -9.30
C VAL A 20 10.96 -4.84 -7.94
N ILE A 21 11.68 -4.34 -6.94
CA ILE A 21 11.15 -4.11 -5.58
C ILE A 21 10.03 -3.05 -5.62
N THR A 22 10.25 -1.92 -6.32
CA THR A 22 9.23 -0.89 -6.48
C THR A 22 8.01 -1.43 -7.21
N ALA A 23 8.18 -2.24 -8.26
CA ALA A 23 7.07 -2.86 -8.97
C ALA A 23 6.28 -3.82 -8.06
N MET A 24 6.96 -4.65 -7.27
CA MET A 24 6.30 -5.54 -6.30
C MET A 24 5.53 -4.75 -5.23
N ALA A 25 6.13 -3.70 -4.68
CA ALA A 25 5.47 -2.85 -3.68
C ALA A 25 4.24 -2.14 -4.28
N TRP A 26 4.35 -1.60 -5.49
CA TRP A 26 3.24 -0.95 -6.18
C TRP A 26 2.10 -1.94 -6.45
N ILE A 27 2.37 -3.06 -7.12
CA ILE A 27 1.36 -4.06 -7.45
C ILE A 27 0.73 -4.65 -6.17
N GLY A 28 1.54 -4.97 -5.17
CA GLY A 28 1.06 -5.48 -3.89
C GLY A 28 0.13 -4.48 -3.18
N SER A 29 0.50 -3.19 -3.15
CA SER A 29 -0.35 -2.15 -2.58
C SER A 29 -1.68 -2.01 -3.33
N SER A 30 -1.67 -2.10 -4.66
CA SER A 30 -2.90 -2.05 -5.46
C SER A 30 -3.83 -3.22 -5.14
N PHE A 31 -3.29 -4.44 -5.04
CA PHE A 31 -4.11 -5.59 -4.65
C PHE A 31 -4.63 -5.49 -3.21
N TYR A 32 -3.84 -4.95 -2.29
CA TYR A 32 -4.29 -4.70 -0.92
C TYR A 32 -5.50 -3.75 -0.91
N PHE A 33 -5.44 -2.62 -1.62
CA PHE A 33 -6.56 -1.68 -1.66
C PHE A 33 -7.78 -2.22 -2.42
N ILE A 34 -7.59 -3.05 -3.45
CA ILE A 34 -8.70 -3.73 -4.12
C ILE A 34 -9.39 -4.70 -3.15
N ALA A 35 -8.61 -5.49 -2.40
CA ALA A 35 -9.15 -6.41 -1.41
C ALA A 35 -9.91 -5.66 -0.31
N LEU A 36 -9.33 -4.55 0.18
CA LEU A 36 -9.98 -3.65 1.15
C LEU A 36 -11.32 -3.12 0.60
N ASP A 37 -11.33 -2.59 -0.62
CA ASP A 37 -12.54 -2.03 -1.24
C ASP A 37 -13.66 -3.05 -1.45
N LEU A 38 -13.29 -4.30 -1.76
CA LEU A 38 -14.23 -5.41 -1.89
C LEU A 38 -14.71 -5.97 -0.54
N GLY A 39 -13.91 -5.78 0.52
CA GLY A 39 -14.17 -6.24 1.88
C GLY A 39 -15.04 -5.29 2.71
N LEU A 40 -15.24 -4.04 2.27
CA LEU A 40 -15.99 -3.04 3.02
C LEU A 40 -17.42 -3.48 3.35
N ASN A 41 -17.75 -3.46 4.64
CA ASN A 41 -19.14 -3.42 5.09
C ASN A 41 -19.69 -2.01 4.86
N ARG A 42 -20.69 -1.90 3.98
CA ARG A 42 -21.35 -0.64 3.63
C ARG A 42 -22.65 -0.38 4.40
N ASN A 43 -23.09 -1.34 5.20
CA ASN A 43 -24.26 -1.17 6.07
C ASN A 43 -23.79 -0.68 7.45
N ILE A 44 -23.37 0.58 7.49
CA ILE A 44 -22.80 1.24 8.65
C ILE A 44 -23.50 2.57 8.90
N GLU A 45 -23.44 3.05 10.14
CA GLU A 45 -23.88 4.40 10.48
C GLU A 45 -22.73 5.40 10.28
N GLY A 46 -23.07 6.66 9.97
CA GLY A 46 -22.10 7.74 9.83
C GLY A 46 -21.84 8.16 8.39
N SER A 47 -20.76 8.91 8.19
CA SER A 47 -20.40 9.56 6.91
C SER A 47 -19.39 8.77 6.06
N ALA A 48 -18.91 7.64 6.55
CA ALA A 48 -18.02 6.76 5.80
C ALA A 48 -18.80 5.98 4.71
N ASP A 49 -18.11 5.67 3.61
CA ASP A 49 -18.60 4.82 2.52
C ASP A 49 -18.72 3.35 2.93
N GLY A 50 -17.86 2.93 3.85
CA GLY A 50 -17.83 1.60 4.42
C GLY A 50 -16.68 1.44 5.41
N GLU A 51 -16.71 0.32 6.13
CA GLU A 51 -15.67 -0.03 7.09
C GLU A 51 -15.18 -1.47 6.92
N GLU A 52 -13.94 -1.72 7.34
CA GLU A 52 -13.37 -3.07 7.43
C GLU A 52 -12.57 -3.24 8.71
N TRP A 53 -12.67 -4.45 9.28
CA TRP A 53 -11.89 -4.86 10.45
C TRP A 53 -10.83 -5.87 10.02
N GLN A 54 -9.56 -5.54 10.27
CA GLN A 54 -8.43 -6.40 9.94
C GLN A 54 -7.67 -6.82 11.19
N VAL A 55 -7.19 -8.06 11.22
CA VAL A 55 -6.37 -8.58 12.32
C VAL A 55 -4.94 -8.75 11.83
N HIS A 56 -3.99 -8.12 12.51
CA HIS A 56 -2.57 -8.28 12.20
C HIS A 56 -1.71 -8.07 13.44
N GLY A 57 -0.67 -8.90 13.61
CA GLY A 57 0.26 -8.80 14.75
C GLY A 57 -0.38 -8.99 16.13
N GLY A 58 -1.54 -9.66 16.20
CA GLY A 58 -2.31 -9.83 17.44
C GLY A 58 -3.21 -8.64 17.83
N GLY A 59 -3.24 -7.59 17.01
CA GLY A 59 -4.13 -6.43 17.17
C GLY A 59 -5.25 -6.37 16.12
N PHE A 60 -6.17 -5.42 16.32
CA PHE A 60 -7.29 -5.14 15.42
C PHE A 60 -7.13 -3.73 14.84
N TYR A 61 -7.24 -3.63 13.53
CA TYR A 61 -7.32 -2.37 12.80
C TYR A 61 -8.77 -2.16 12.38
N HIS A 62 -9.31 -0.98 12.69
CA HIS A 62 -10.59 -0.51 12.18
C HIS A 62 -10.34 0.54 11.12
N ILE A 63 -10.72 0.21 9.88
CA ILE A 63 -10.47 1.06 8.73
C ILE A 63 -11.82 1.58 8.25
N GLN A 64 -11.91 2.89 8.06
CA GLN A 64 -13.09 3.54 7.48
C GLN A 64 -12.68 4.26 6.19
N LYS A 65 -13.40 3.97 5.10
CA LYS A 65 -13.18 4.64 3.83
C LYS A 65 -14.14 5.81 3.70
N TYR A 66 -13.62 6.99 3.39
CA TYR A 66 -14.42 8.17 3.08
C TYR A 66 -14.23 8.55 1.60
N LEU A 67 -15.32 8.83 0.87
CA LEU A 67 -15.23 9.29 -0.53
C LEU A 67 -14.82 10.76 -0.65
N VAL A 68 -14.99 11.51 0.43
CA VAL A 68 -14.65 12.92 0.58
C VAL A 68 -13.97 13.12 1.93
N ALA A 69 -13.34 14.28 2.15
CA ALA A 69 -12.73 14.57 3.43
C ALA A 69 -13.79 14.50 4.56
N PRO A 70 -13.53 13.78 5.66
CA PRO A 70 -14.40 13.79 6.84
C PRO A 70 -14.40 15.17 7.52
N GLU A 71 -15.43 15.45 8.32
CA GLU A 71 -15.55 16.71 9.06
C GLU A 71 -14.38 16.96 10.02
N ALA A 72 -13.84 15.89 10.60
CA ALA A 72 -12.65 15.92 11.43
C ALA A 72 -11.58 15.01 10.82
N MET A 73 -10.48 15.60 10.36
CA MET A 73 -9.28 14.87 9.95
C MET A 73 -8.44 14.53 11.19
N PRO A 74 -7.74 13.38 11.21
CA PRO A 74 -6.72 13.11 12.21
C PRO A 74 -5.61 14.19 12.20
N GLU A 75 -5.01 14.49 13.36
CA GLU A 75 -3.84 15.38 13.49
C GLU A 75 -2.55 14.77 12.93
#